data_AF-A0A3A0AVS7-F1
#
_entry.id   AF-A0A3A0AVS7-F1
#
_cell.length_a   1.000
_cell.length_b   1.000
_cell.length_c   1.000
_cell.angle_alpha   90.00
_cell.angle_beta   90.00
_cell.angle_gamma   90.00
#
_symmetry.space_group_name_H-M   'P 1'
#
loop_
_entity.id
_entity.type
_entity.pdbx_description
1 polymer ?
#
loop_
_entity_poly.entity_id
_entity_poly.type
_entity_poly.pdbx_seq_one_letter_code
_entity_poly.pdbx_strand_id
1 'polypeptide(L)'
;MSTEVENARTVEEIAAIDELRSLILLRFPEATFHVEHGIDDPEAIHLVTTIDSDDAVDLLEYVLDRQMQMQIEEGIPIFIIPTGLSRASSKDQATLAARSEALLSEPTS
;
A
#
# COMPACT_ATOMS: atom_id res chain seq x y z
N MET A 1 27.40 -7.66 -10.99
CA MET A 1 26.46 -7.21 -12.03
C MET A 1 25.13 -7.83 -11.69
N SER A 2 24.36 -7.16 -10.84
CA SER A 2 23.05 -7.66 -10.39
C SER A 2 22.01 -6.74 -11.01
N THR A 3 21.49 -7.25 -12.13
CA THR A 3 20.15 -7.03 -12.68
C THR A 3 19.49 -5.68 -12.40
N GLU A 4 19.61 -4.84 -13.43
CA GLU A 4 18.58 -3.95 -13.96
C GLU A 4 17.21 -4.66 -13.95
N VAL A 5 16.47 -4.58 -12.83
CA VAL A 5 15.03 -4.86 -12.84
C VAL A 5 14.38 -3.58 -13.31
N GLU A 6 14.25 -3.43 -14.63
CA GLU A 6 13.37 -2.45 -15.23
C GLU A 6 11.95 -2.73 -14.71
N ASN A 7 11.58 -2.06 -13.63
CA ASN A 7 10.41 -1.21 -13.37
C ASN A 7 9.12 -1.39 -14.22
N ALA A 8 8.89 -2.54 -14.83
CA ALA A 8 7.78 -2.83 -15.71
C ALA A 8 6.53 -3.11 -14.88
N ARG A 9 5.90 -2.04 -14.40
CA ARG A 9 4.51 -2.14 -13.94
C ARG A 9 3.66 -2.56 -15.12
N THR A 10 2.91 -3.63 -14.93
CA THR A 10 1.89 -4.10 -15.86
C THR A 10 0.79 -3.04 -16.01
N VAL A 11 0.04 -3.15 -17.10
CA VAL A 11 -1.08 -2.24 -17.36
C VAL A 11 -2.14 -2.33 -16.25
N GLU A 12 -2.32 -3.52 -15.68
CA GLU A 12 -3.29 -3.80 -14.62
C GLU A 12 -2.88 -3.16 -13.29
N GLU A 13 -1.62 -3.25 -12.91
CA GLU A 13 -1.09 -2.59 -11.70
C GLU A 13 -1.18 -1.07 -11.80
N ILE A 14 -0.89 -0.50 -12.98
CA ILE A 14 -1.02 0.94 -13.21
C ILE A 14 -2.49 1.37 -13.10
N ALA A 15 -3.42 0.59 -13.67
CA ALA A 15 -4.84 0.87 -13.59
C ALA A 15 -5.35 0.80 -12.13
N ALA A 16 -4.94 -0.21 -11.36
CA ALA A 16 -5.29 -0.33 -9.96
C ALA A 16 -4.77 0.84 -9.11
N ILE A 17 -3.52 1.25 -9.32
CA ILE A 17 -2.94 2.42 -8.65
C ILE A 17 -3.73 3.70 -8.98
N ASP A 18 -4.06 3.92 -10.25
CA ASP A 18 -4.80 5.11 -10.69
C ASP A 18 -6.22 5.16 -10.14
N GLU A 19 -6.87 4.00 -10.05
CA GLU A 19 -8.19 3.86 -9.45
C GLU A 19 -8.17 4.18 -7.95
N LEU A 20 -7.22 3.61 -7.20
CA LEU A 20 -7.06 3.93 -5.77
C LEU A 20 -6.74 5.40 -5.53
N ARG A 21 -5.88 6.01 -6.36
CA ARG A 21 -5.59 7.45 -6.28
C ARG A 21 -6.84 8.28 -6.51
N SER A 22 -7.62 7.95 -7.53
CA SER A 22 -8.87 8.65 -7.85
C SER A 22 -9.89 8.53 -6.72
N LEU A 23 -10.01 7.35 -6.14
CA LEU A 23 -10.88 7.08 -5.00
C LEU A 23 -10.44 7.89 -3.77
N ILE A 24 -9.15 7.89 -3.44
CA ILE A 24 -8.60 8.64 -2.31
C ILE A 24 -8.80 10.15 -2.50
N LEU A 25 -8.49 10.68 -3.69
CA LEU A 25 -8.63 12.11 -3.98
C LEU A 25 -10.07 12.62 -3.91
N LEU A 26 -11.07 11.74 -4.09
CA LEU A 26 -12.48 12.10 -3.94
C LEU A 26 -12.81 12.53 -2.50
N ARG A 27 -12.16 11.90 -1.51
CA ARG A 27 -12.38 12.16 -0.09
C ARG A 27 -11.31 13.07 0.52
N PHE A 28 -10.07 12.94 0.06
CA PHE A 28 -8.89 13.62 0.58
C PHE A 28 -8.16 14.34 -0.56
N PRO A 29 -8.63 15.52 -0.98
CA PRO A 29 -8.10 16.21 -2.17
C PRO A 29 -6.67 16.73 -1.98
N GLU A 30 -6.20 16.85 -0.75
CA GLU A 30 -4.83 17.27 -0.41
C GLU A 30 -3.85 16.09 -0.31
N ALA A 31 -4.34 14.85 -0.47
CA ALA A 31 -3.50 13.67 -0.41
C ALA A 31 -2.48 13.66 -1.57
N THR A 32 -1.24 13.31 -1.24
CA THR A 32 -0.17 13.13 -2.23
C THR A 32 0.32 11.70 -2.23
N PHE A 33 0.80 11.20 -3.37
CA PHE A 33 1.07 9.79 -3.57
C PHE A 33 2.49 9.54 -4.05
N HIS A 34 3.09 8.49 -3.52
CA HIS A 34 4.33 7.91 -4.00
C HIS A 34 4.16 6.40 -4.12
N VAL A 35 4.82 5.78 -5.10
CA VAL A 35 4.71 4.33 -5.33
C VAL A 35 6.10 3.74 -5.22
N GLU A 36 6.24 2.79 -4.33
CA GLU A 36 7.46 2.05 -4.08
C GLU A 36 7.18 0.55 -4.16
N HIS A 37 8.23 -0.25 -4.32
CA HIS A 37 8.13 -1.72 -4.22
C HIS A 37 8.59 -2.17 -2.85
N GLY A 38 8.08 -3.31 -2.38
CA GLY A 38 8.59 -3.95 -1.18
C GLY A 38 10.09 -4.23 -1.31
N ILE A 39 10.85 -3.96 -0.24
CA ILE A 39 12.28 -4.25 -0.18
C ILE A 39 12.50 -5.77 -0.12
N ASP A 40 11.64 -6.46 0.63
CA ASP A 40 11.68 -7.92 0.80
C ASP A 40 10.90 -8.65 -0.31
N ASP A 41 9.81 -8.03 -0.80
CA ASP A 41 8.98 -8.56 -1.89
C ASP A 41 8.85 -7.53 -3.02
N PRO A 42 9.56 -7.70 -4.15
CA PRO A 42 9.55 -6.74 -5.25
C PRO A 42 8.25 -6.77 -6.05
N GLU A 43 7.41 -7.80 -5.90
CA GLU A 43 6.08 -7.87 -6.52
C GLU A 43 5.06 -7.02 -5.74
N ALA A 44 5.24 -6.85 -4.43
CA ALA A 44 4.41 -5.98 -3.61
C ALA A 44 4.53 -4.51 -4.01
N ILE A 45 3.37 -3.89 -4.25
CA ILE A 45 3.24 -2.48 -4.59
C ILE A 45 2.86 -1.70 -3.34
N HIS A 46 3.70 -0.78 -2.92
CA HIS A 46 3.42 0.14 -1.80
C HIS A 46 2.97 1.49 -2.35
N LEU A 47 1.66 1.78 -2.23
CA LEU A 47 1.09 3.10 -2.48
C LEU A 47 1.18 3.95 -1.22
N VAL A 48 2.28 4.69 -1.10
CA VAL A 48 2.55 5.61 -0.01
C VAL A 48 1.69 6.86 -0.19
N THR A 49 0.80 7.13 0.77
CA THR A 49 -0.16 8.25 0.71
C THR A 49 0.14 9.24 1.83
N THR A 50 0.63 10.42 1.49
CA THR A 50 0.87 11.49 2.47
C THR A 50 -0.41 12.29 2.66
N ILE A 51 -0.89 12.32 3.91
CA ILE A 51 -2.11 12.97 4.37
C ILE A 51 -1.89 13.44 5.82
N ASP A 52 -2.78 14.25 6.38
CA ASP A 52 -2.77 14.59 7.80
C ASP A 52 -2.88 13.35 8.71
N SER A 53 -2.29 13.42 9.91
CA SER A 53 -2.33 12.34 10.91
C SER A 53 -3.76 11.98 11.30
N ASP A 54 -4.63 12.99 11.46
CA ASP A 54 -6.00 12.82 11.94
C ASP A 54 -6.87 12.10 10.90
N ASP A 55 -6.55 12.23 9.60
CA ASP A 55 -7.29 11.61 8.49
C ASP A 55 -6.72 10.24 8.08
N ALA A 56 -5.54 9.86 8.57
CA ALA A 56 -4.85 8.64 8.15
C ALA A 56 -5.63 7.35 8.48
N VAL A 57 -6.39 7.34 9.59
CA VAL A 57 -7.21 6.19 10.00
C VAL A 57 -8.45 6.09 9.11
N ASP A 58 -9.16 7.20 8.92
CA ASP A 58 -10.32 7.29 8.01
C ASP A 58 -9.95 6.90 6.57
N LEU A 59 -8.75 7.28 6.11
CA LEU A 59 -8.24 6.86 4.80
C LEU A 59 -8.15 5.33 4.72
N LEU A 60 -7.50 4.69 5.70
CA LEU A 60 -7.33 3.24 5.72
C LEU A 60 -8.68 2.53 5.70
N GLU A 61 -9.62 2.95 6.56
CA GLU A 61 -10.97 2.36 6.59
C GLU A 61 -11.72 2.55 5.26
N TYR A 62 -11.54 3.70 4.60
CA TYR A 62 -12.20 4.00 3.34
C TYR A 62 -11.69 3.15 2.17
N VAL A 63 -10.38 2.87 2.13
CA VAL A 63 -9.75 2.14 1.03
C VAL A 63 -9.63 0.64 1.29
N LEU A 64 -9.81 0.18 2.53
CA LEU A 64 -9.57 -1.20 2.94
C LEU A 64 -10.35 -2.22 2.11
N ASP A 65 -11.65 -1.97 1.91
CA ASP A 65 -12.53 -2.88 1.16
C ASP A 65 -12.06 -3.03 -0.29
N ARG A 66 -11.76 -1.91 -0.96
CA ARG A 66 -11.28 -1.93 -2.35
C ARG A 66 -9.88 -2.52 -2.46
N GLN A 67 -8.99 -2.23 -1.50
CA GLN A 67 -7.65 -2.83 -1.46
C GLN A 67 -7.74 -4.36 -1.33
N MET A 68 -8.58 -4.86 -0.40
CA MET A 68 -8.78 -6.31 -0.24
C MET A 68 -9.35 -6.94 -1.50
N GLN A 69 -10.30 -6.28 -2.16
CA GLN A 69 -10.85 -6.74 -3.43
C GLN A 69 -9.77 -6.90 -4.51
N MET A 70 -8.90 -5.91 -4.67
CA MET A 70 -7.79 -5.98 -5.64
C MET A 70 -6.83 -7.14 -5.31
N GLN A 71 -6.53 -7.36 -4.03
CA GLN A 71 -5.64 -8.44 -3.61
C GLN A 71 -6.25 -9.83 -3.80
N ILE A 72 -7.53 -10.00 -3.46
CA ILE A 72 -8.19 -11.31 -3.43
C ILE A 72 -8.77 -11.68 -4.80
N GLU A 73 -9.50 -10.76 -5.43
CA GLU A 73 -10.22 -11.04 -6.68
C GLU A 73 -9.35 -10.81 -7.92
N GLU A 74 -8.51 -9.77 -7.90
CA GLU A 74 -7.68 -9.37 -9.06
C GLU A 74 -6.24 -9.90 -8.94
N GLY A 75 -5.83 -10.37 -7.76
CA GLY A 75 -4.49 -10.91 -7.52
C GLY A 75 -3.39 -9.85 -7.52
N ILE A 76 -3.74 -8.58 -7.29
CA ILE A 76 -2.80 -7.45 -7.32
C ILE A 76 -2.29 -7.19 -5.90
N PRO A 77 -0.99 -7.42 -5.60
CA PRO A 77 -0.42 -7.29 -4.25
C PRO A 77 -0.15 -5.81 -3.90
N ILE A 78 -1.21 -4.99 -3.83
CA ILE A 78 -1.13 -3.55 -3.56
C ILE A 78 -1.44 -3.23 -2.09
N PHE A 79 -0.59 -2.41 -1.46
CA PHE A 79 -0.68 -2.02 -0.06
C PHE A 79 -0.66 -0.50 0.06
N ILE A 80 -1.60 0.07 0.81
CA ILE A 80 -1.67 1.52 1.04
C ILE A 80 -0.98 1.85 2.36
N ILE A 81 -0.01 2.77 2.31
CA ILE A 81 0.80 3.16 3.47
C ILE A 81 0.61 4.66 3.72
N PRO A 82 -0.20 5.07 4.72
CA PRO A 82 -0.37 6.49 5.02
C PRO A 82 0.87 7.07 5.74
N THR A 83 1.54 8.02 5.11
CA THR A 83 2.65 8.79 5.68
C THR A 83 2.13 10.11 6.25
N GLY A 84 1.30 9.99 7.27
CA GLY A 84 0.73 11.11 8.02
C GLY A 84 0.93 11.00 9.51
N LEU A 85 1.11 9.78 10.05
CA LEU A 85 1.24 9.46 11.48
C LEU A 85 2.60 9.87 12.07
N SER A 86 2.99 11.14 11.92
CA SER A 86 4.24 11.67 12.47
C SER A 86 4.03 12.23 13.88
N ARG A 87 4.01 11.33 14.86
CA ARG A 87 4.67 11.61 16.14
C ARG A 87 5.57 10.47 16.62
N ALA A 88 6.00 9.59 15.74
CA ALA A 88 7.09 8.67 16.05
C ALA A 88 7.75 8.16 14.77
N SER A 89 8.95 8.69 14.52
CA SER A 89 10.10 7.94 14.01
C SER A 89 10.06 7.40 12.58
N SER A 90 10.98 7.97 11.79
CA SER A 90 11.64 7.39 10.61
C SER A 90 12.39 6.06 10.90
N LYS A 91 11.76 5.11 11.60
CA LYS A 91 12.36 3.78 11.87
C LYS A 91 11.37 2.61 11.89
N ASP A 92 10.07 2.86 11.77
CA ASP A 92 9.01 1.83 11.89
C ASP A 92 8.21 1.59 10.59
N GLN A 93 8.67 2.07 9.43
CA GLN A 93 8.02 1.69 8.15
C GLN A 93 8.14 0.19 7.82
N ALA A 94 9.03 -0.55 8.51
CA ALA A 94 9.17 -2.00 8.35
C ALA A 94 8.14 -2.82 9.15
N THR A 95 7.38 -2.22 10.08
CA THR A 95 6.55 -3.00 11.02
C THR A 95 5.11 -3.22 10.50
N LEU A 96 4.57 -2.35 9.63
CA LEU A 96 3.24 -2.55 9.05
C LEU A 96 3.23 -3.53 7.87
N ALA A 97 4.32 -3.60 7.09
CA ALA A 97 4.48 -4.64 6.06
C ALA A 97 4.63 -6.04 6.70
N ALA A 98 5.23 -6.13 7.89
CA ALA A 98 5.46 -7.39 8.61
C ALA A 98 4.19 -7.98 9.27
N ARG A 99 3.04 -7.26 9.29
CA ARG A 99 1.80 -7.79 9.87
C ARG A 99 0.97 -8.63 8.89
N SER A 100 1.22 -8.51 7.59
CA SER A 100 0.53 -9.31 6.56
C SER A 100 0.98 -10.78 6.56
N GLU A 101 2.19 -11.09 7.05
CA GLU A 101 2.68 -12.47 7.13
C GLU A 101 2.22 -13.20 8.42
N ALA A 102 1.85 -12.47 9.46
CA ALA A 102 1.44 -13.05 10.75
C ALA A 102 -0.03 -13.54 10.77
N LEU A 103 -0.86 -13.17 9.79
CA LEU A 103 -2.28 -13.58 9.72
C LEU A 103 -2.53 -14.83 8.86
N LEU A 104 -1.51 -15.36 8.15
CA LEU A 104 -1.61 -16.55 7.31
C LEU A 104 -0.96 -17.82 7.90
N SER A 105 -0.34 -17.73 9.08
CA SER A 105 0.14 -18.91 9.83
C SER A 105 -0.80 -19.23 10.98
N GLU A 106 -1.95 -19.84 10.67
CA GLU A 106 -2.64 -20.66 11.67
C GLU A 106 -1.73 -21.87 12.01
N PRO A 107 -1.36 -22.11 13.28
CA PRO A 107 -0.65 -23.33 13.63
C PRO A 107 -1.61 -24.51 13.47
N THR A 108 -1.34 -25.35 12.48
CA THR A 108 -1.91 -26.70 12.38
C THR A 108 -1.73 -27.43 13.71
N SER A 109 -2.82 -27.86 14.34
CA SER A 109 -2.83 -28.96 15.32
C SER A 109 -3.57 -30.14 14.74
#